data_AF-A0A3N0CP01-F1
#
_entry.id   AF-A0A3N0CP01-F1
#
_cell.length_a   1.000
_cell.length_b   1.000
_cell.length_c   1.000
_cell.angle_alpha   90.00
_cell.angle_beta   90.00
_cell.angle_gamma   90.00
#
_symmetry.space_group_name_H-M   'P 1'
#
loop_
_entity.id
_entity.type
_entity.pdbx_description
1 polymer ?
#
loop_
_entity_poly.entity_id
_entity_poly.type
_entity_poly.pdbx_seq_one_letter_code
_entity_poly.pdbx_strand_id
1 'polypeptide(L)'
;MSTIVYHRAVRVLWGAMSILHSYVEAAVRRDLTRARLLLTAGARLSTVRRRAIAEHLVWLCGLTELGTALISPAAVGLREAAVVFGDTGMAPDRDDLIKRLDVFLRVTAAHPGSWTAPDAARIACRNLPWVLDALVVRGGPGLVLPRIEAPEVARTRAAEYRRKRSMLWGPVALASPETLDGVPG
;
A
#
# COMPACT_ATOMS: atom_id res chain seq x y z
N MET A 1 -12.92 40.00 -8.64
CA MET A 1 -11.67 39.43 -8.06
C MET A 1 -11.83 38.04 -7.41
N SER A 2 -13.03 37.44 -7.29
CA SER A 2 -13.20 36.11 -6.66
C SER A 2 -12.86 34.89 -7.52
N THR A 3 -12.97 34.95 -8.85
CA THR A 3 -12.83 33.78 -9.73
C THR A 3 -11.38 33.28 -9.86
N ILE A 4 -10.41 34.18 -9.80
CA ILE A 4 -8.97 33.85 -9.93
C ILE A 4 -8.45 33.14 -8.66
N VAL A 5 -8.94 33.53 -7.48
CA VAL A 5 -8.57 32.89 -6.20
C VAL A 5 -9.14 31.47 -6.13
N TYR A 6 -10.37 31.26 -6.62
CA TYR A 6 -11.01 29.95 -6.67
C TYR A 6 -10.27 28.97 -7.59
N HIS A 7 -9.91 29.39 -8.82
CA HIS A 7 -9.14 28.53 -9.74
C HIS A 7 -7.75 28.19 -9.23
N ARG A 8 -7.09 29.11 -8.51
CA ARG A 8 -5.77 28.87 -7.91
C ARG A 8 -5.85 27.91 -6.73
N ALA A 9 -6.86 28.04 -5.87
CA ALA A 9 -7.11 27.12 -4.76
C ALA A 9 -7.47 25.70 -5.25
N VAL A 10 -8.33 25.59 -6.28
CA VAL A 10 -8.71 24.31 -6.89
C VAL A 10 -7.51 23.61 -7.53
N ARG A 11 -6.63 24.34 -8.24
CA ARG A 11 -5.39 23.75 -8.80
C ARG A 11 -4.41 23.27 -7.73
N VAL A 12 -4.26 24.01 -6.63
CA VAL A 12 -3.38 23.63 -5.53
C VAL A 12 -3.92 22.39 -4.80
N LEU A 13 -5.23 22.34 -4.55
CA LEU A 13 -5.89 21.17 -3.96
C LEU A 13 -5.82 19.95 -4.88
N TRP A 14 -6.02 20.12 -6.18
CA TRP A 14 -5.89 19.04 -7.17
C TRP A 14 -4.46 18.51 -7.26
N GLY A 15 -3.46 19.39 -7.28
CA GLY A 15 -2.04 19.00 -7.28
C GLY A 15 -1.61 18.31 -5.98
N ALA A 16 -2.11 18.76 -4.82
CA ALA A 16 -1.84 18.09 -3.55
C ALA A 16 -2.53 16.71 -3.44
N MET A 17 -3.75 16.59 -3.97
CA MET A 17 -4.47 15.31 -4.01
C MET A 17 -3.80 14.29 -4.94
N SER A 18 -3.39 14.69 -6.15
CA SER A 18 -2.70 13.77 -7.07
C SER A 18 -1.37 13.26 -6.49
N ILE A 19 -0.66 14.10 -5.74
CA ILE A 19 0.56 13.71 -5.01
C ILE A 19 0.23 12.69 -3.91
N LEU A 20 -0.81 12.91 -3.11
CA LEU A 20 -1.21 11.95 -2.06
C LEU A 20 -1.63 10.59 -2.64
N HIS A 21 -2.36 10.57 -3.75
CA HIS A 21 -2.69 9.34 -4.46
C HIS A 21 -1.42 8.60 -4.91
N SER A 22 -0.44 9.30 -5.47
CA SER A 22 0.84 8.70 -5.86
C SER A 22 1.61 8.06 -4.69
N TYR A 23 1.49 8.63 -3.49
CA TYR A 23 2.10 8.08 -2.27
C TYR A 23 1.34 6.87 -1.74
N VAL A 24 0.01 6.88 -1.83
CA VAL A 24 -0.78 5.68 -1.54
C VAL A 24 -0.40 4.54 -2.48
N GLU A 25 -0.30 4.81 -3.78
CA GLU A 25 0.11 3.81 -4.76
C GLU A 25 1.50 3.22 -4.48
N ALA A 26 2.44 4.07 -4.07
CA ALA A 26 3.76 3.63 -3.65
C ALA A 26 3.72 2.76 -2.38
N ALA A 27 2.93 3.16 -1.37
CA ALA A 27 2.79 2.42 -0.13
C ALA A 27 2.10 1.06 -0.32
N VAL A 28 1.06 1.01 -1.17
CA VAL A 28 0.38 -0.23 -1.55
C VAL A 28 1.35 -1.16 -2.26
N ARG A 29 2.04 -0.70 -3.32
CA ARG A 29 3.02 -1.54 -4.04
C ARG A 29 4.11 -2.08 -3.13
N ARG A 30 4.69 -1.25 -2.26
CA ARG A 30 5.69 -1.67 -1.28
C ARG A 30 5.20 -2.84 -0.41
N ASP A 31 3.99 -2.74 0.13
CA ASP A 31 3.45 -3.79 1.01
C ASP A 31 3.04 -5.05 0.22
N LEU A 32 2.56 -4.92 -1.01
CA LEU A 32 2.33 -6.06 -1.92
C LEU A 32 3.63 -6.80 -2.23
N THR A 33 4.72 -6.07 -2.52
CA THR A 33 6.04 -6.66 -2.76
C THR A 33 6.57 -7.36 -1.50
N ARG A 34 6.42 -6.76 -0.32
CA ARG A 34 6.78 -7.40 0.96
C ARG A 34 5.99 -8.70 1.19
N ALA A 35 4.69 -8.70 0.90
CA ALA A 35 3.86 -9.89 1.00
C ALA A 35 4.34 -10.99 0.05
N ARG A 36 4.59 -10.64 -1.22
CA ARG A 36 5.13 -11.57 -2.23
C ARG A 36 6.41 -12.23 -1.73
N LEU A 37 7.41 -11.45 -1.29
CA LEU A 37 8.67 -11.99 -0.80
C LEU A 37 8.51 -12.91 0.40
N LEU A 38 7.67 -12.52 1.35
CA LEU A 38 7.40 -13.32 2.53
C LEU A 38 6.79 -14.68 2.17
N LEU A 39 5.86 -14.70 1.20
CA LEU A 39 5.18 -15.92 0.75
C LEU A 39 6.12 -16.81 -0.09
N THR A 40 6.93 -16.21 -0.97
CA THR A 40 7.93 -16.92 -1.80
C THR A 40 9.09 -17.49 -0.99
N ALA A 41 9.48 -16.84 0.12
CA ALA A 41 10.53 -17.36 1.00
C ALA A 41 10.19 -18.72 1.65
N GLY A 42 8.96 -19.22 1.50
CA GLY A 42 8.57 -20.57 1.91
C GLY A 42 8.43 -20.75 3.43
N ALA A 43 8.76 -19.73 4.22
CA ALA A 43 8.70 -19.78 5.68
C ALA A 43 7.30 -20.14 6.18
N ARG A 44 7.22 -21.03 7.17
CA ARG A 44 5.95 -21.40 7.79
C ARG A 44 5.40 -20.22 8.60
N LEU A 45 4.24 -19.72 8.20
CA LEU A 45 3.55 -18.65 8.91
C LEU A 45 2.64 -19.23 10.00
N SER A 46 2.63 -18.60 11.18
CA SER A 46 1.63 -18.91 12.21
C SER A 46 0.23 -18.48 11.73
N THR A 47 -0.82 -19.12 12.26
CA THR A 47 -2.22 -18.78 11.93
C THR A 47 -2.51 -17.29 12.14
N VAL A 48 -2.03 -16.72 13.26
CA VAL A 48 -2.21 -15.30 13.59
C VAL A 48 -1.54 -14.41 12.54
N ARG A 49 -0.27 -14.70 12.20
CA ARG A 49 0.47 -13.89 11.23
C ARG A 49 -0.12 -14.01 9.83
N ARG A 50 -0.54 -15.21 9.45
CA ARG A 50 -1.21 -15.49 8.17
C ARG A 50 -2.50 -14.69 8.02
N ARG A 51 -3.38 -14.73 9.02
CA ARG A 51 -4.63 -13.94 9.02
C ARG A 51 -4.35 -12.44 8.97
N ALA A 52 -3.38 -11.96 9.74
CA ALA A 52 -3.00 -10.55 9.71
C ALA A 52 -2.51 -10.10 8.32
N ILE A 53 -1.75 -10.95 7.61
CA ILE A 53 -1.33 -10.67 6.23
C ILE A 53 -2.53 -10.67 5.28
N ALA A 54 -3.41 -11.68 5.38
CA ALA A 54 -4.62 -11.76 4.57
C ALA A 54 -5.50 -10.52 4.74
N GLU A 55 -5.83 -10.15 5.98
CA GLU A 55 -6.60 -8.94 6.31
C GLU A 55 -5.93 -7.67 5.77
N HIS A 56 -4.61 -7.57 5.86
CA HIS A 56 -3.87 -6.44 5.32
C HIS A 56 -3.96 -6.38 3.80
N LEU A 57 -3.83 -7.51 3.09
CA LEU A 57 -3.99 -7.58 1.63
C LEU A 57 -5.42 -7.22 1.19
N VAL A 58 -6.42 -7.70 1.92
CA VAL A 58 -7.84 -7.33 1.69
C VAL A 58 -8.03 -5.81 1.87
N TRP A 59 -7.44 -5.24 2.93
CA TRP A 59 -7.48 -3.80 3.16
C TRP A 59 -6.81 -3.00 2.04
N LEU A 60 -5.64 -3.44 1.54
CA LEU A 60 -4.96 -2.80 0.40
C LEU A 60 -5.83 -2.83 -0.87
N CYS A 61 -6.51 -3.95 -1.15
CA CYS A 61 -7.45 -4.05 -2.26
C CYS A 61 -8.66 -3.09 -2.07
N GLY A 62 -9.07 -2.82 -0.83
CA GLY A 62 -10.10 -1.82 -0.54
C GLY A 62 -9.71 -0.37 -0.84
N LEU A 63 -8.42 -0.09 -1.10
CA LEU A 63 -7.93 1.23 -1.48
C LEU A 63 -7.96 1.46 -3.00
N THR A 64 -8.34 0.46 -3.79
CA THR A 64 -8.38 0.56 -5.25
C THR A 64 -9.68 1.16 -5.74
N GLU A 65 -9.62 1.99 -6.76
CA GLU A 65 -10.80 2.44 -7.50
C GLU A 65 -11.40 1.26 -8.27
N LEU A 66 -12.65 0.94 -7.97
CA LEU A 66 -13.42 -0.05 -8.72
C LEU A 66 -14.07 0.67 -9.90
N GLY A 67 -13.76 0.26 -11.11
CA GLY A 67 -14.29 0.90 -12.32
C GLY A 67 -13.42 0.73 -13.57
N THR A 68 -12.14 0.40 -13.43
CA THR A 68 -11.31 0.03 -14.58
C THR A 68 -11.47 -1.47 -14.90
N ALA A 69 -11.51 -1.81 -16.19
CA ALA A 69 -11.70 -3.18 -16.65
C ALA A 69 -10.58 -4.13 -16.22
N LEU A 70 -9.38 -3.62 -15.88
CA LEU A 70 -8.21 -4.42 -15.53
C LEU A 70 -7.88 -4.41 -14.03
N ILE A 71 -7.97 -3.26 -13.35
CA ILE A 71 -7.61 -3.19 -11.92
C ILE A 71 -8.68 -3.86 -11.06
N SER A 72 -9.96 -3.66 -11.38
CA SER A 72 -11.06 -4.18 -10.56
C SER A 72 -11.03 -5.71 -10.47
N PRO A 73 -10.91 -6.47 -11.58
CA PRO A 73 -10.82 -7.93 -11.51
C PRO A 73 -9.55 -8.42 -10.82
N ALA A 74 -8.42 -7.73 -11.02
CA ALA A 74 -7.16 -8.11 -10.38
C ALA A 74 -7.19 -7.90 -8.85
N ALA A 75 -7.78 -6.79 -8.39
CA ALA A 75 -7.98 -6.52 -6.97
C ALA A 75 -8.97 -7.50 -6.33
N VAL A 76 -10.08 -7.83 -7.02
CA VAL A 76 -11.05 -8.84 -6.55
C VAL A 76 -10.39 -10.21 -6.43
N GLY A 77 -9.68 -10.68 -7.47
CA GLY A 77 -9.00 -11.98 -7.44
C GLY A 77 -7.93 -12.06 -6.36
N LEU A 78 -7.18 -10.97 -6.11
CA LEU A 78 -6.23 -10.91 -5.00
C LEU A 78 -6.93 -10.97 -3.64
N ARG A 79 -8.04 -10.24 -3.48
CA ARG A 79 -8.84 -10.26 -2.25
C ARG A 79 -9.35 -11.65 -1.93
N GLU A 80 -9.92 -12.35 -2.90
CA GLU A 80 -10.45 -13.71 -2.74
C GLU A 80 -9.35 -14.69 -2.33
N ALA A 81 -8.21 -14.68 -3.06
CA ALA A 81 -7.08 -15.54 -2.72
C ALA A 81 -6.50 -15.23 -1.33
N ALA A 82 -6.47 -13.96 -0.93
CA ALA A 82 -6.00 -13.56 0.40
C ALA A 82 -6.91 -14.13 1.50
N VAL A 83 -8.24 -14.08 1.33
CA VAL A 83 -9.21 -14.66 2.27
C VAL A 83 -8.99 -16.17 2.39
N VAL A 84 -8.97 -16.88 1.27
CA VAL A 84 -8.79 -18.35 1.24
C VAL A 84 -7.48 -18.74 1.94
N PHE A 85 -6.36 -18.09 1.58
CA PHE A 85 -5.07 -18.34 2.21
C PHE A 85 -5.08 -18.02 3.72
N GLY A 86 -5.75 -16.93 4.13
CA GLY A 86 -5.93 -16.58 5.55
C GLY A 86 -6.58 -17.70 6.35
N ASP A 87 -7.61 -18.32 5.78
CA ASP A 87 -8.40 -19.39 6.40
C ASP A 87 -7.64 -20.71 6.44
N THR A 88 -7.10 -21.15 5.31
CA THR A 88 -6.53 -22.50 5.16
C THR A 88 -5.02 -22.53 5.45
N GLY A 89 -4.26 -21.62 4.86
CA GLY A 89 -2.80 -21.59 4.82
C GLY A 89 -2.13 -22.76 4.11
N MET A 90 -2.85 -23.47 3.24
CA MET A 90 -2.30 -24.59 2.49
C MET A 90 -1.34 -24.11 1.39
N ALA A 91 -0.47 -25.00 0.91
CA ALA A 91 0.49 -24.68 -0.15
C ALA A 91 -0.19 -24.25 -1.47
N PRO A 92 -1.23 -24.93 -1.98
CA PRO A 92 -1.91 -24.51 -3.20
C PRO A 92 -2.51 -23.09 -3.11
N ASP A 93 -3.09 -22.74 -1.96
CA ASP A 93 -3.69 -21.42 -1.74
C ASP A 93 -2.64 -20.32 -1.63
N ARG A 94 -1.45 -20.65 -1.10
CA ARG A 94 -0.29 -19.76 -1.10
C ARG A 94 0.19 -19.48 -2.53
N ASP A 95 0.30 -20.52 -3.35
CA ASP A 95 0.75 -20.40 -4.73
C ASP A 95 -0.25 -19.60 -5.58
N ASP A 96 -1.55 -19.81 -5.37
CA ASP A 96 -2.59 -18.98 -5.99
C ASP A 96 -2.48 -17.52 -5.53
N LEU A 97 -2.31 -17.27 -4.23
CA LEU A 97 -2.13 -15.93 -3.69
C LEU A 97 -0.91 -15.22 -4.31
N ILE A 98 0.23 -15.90 -4.46
CA ILE A 98 1.43 -15.35 -5.12
C ILE A 98 1.12 -14.99 -6.57
N LYS A 99 0.43 -15.85 -7.32
CA LYS A 99 0.04 -15.57 -8.71
C LYS A 99 -0.86 -14.34 -8.81
N ARG A 100 -1.84 -14.20 -7.91
CA ARG A 100 -2.74 -13.03 -7.87
C ARG A 100 -1.99 -11.75 -7.49
N LEU A 101 -1.03 -11.83 -6.57
CA LEU A 101 -0.14 -10.72 -6.24
C LEU A 101 0.65 -10.26 -7.47
N ASP A 102 1.24 -11.19 -8.23
CA ASP A 102 2.03 -10.90 -9.43
C ASP A 102 1.18 -10.24 -10.53
N VAL A 103 -0.07 -10.69 -10.71
CA VAL A 103 -1.01 -10.06 -11.64
C VAL A 103 -1.34 -8.64 -11.18
N PHE A 104 -1.67 -8.45 -9.91
CA PHE A 104 -2.07 -7.14 -9.39
C PHE A 104 -0.92 -6.11 -9.41
N LEU A 105 0.30 -6.53 -9.04
CA LEU A 105 1.52 -5.71 -9.14
C LEU A 105 1.77 -5.25 -10.58
N ARG A 106 1.64 -6.16 -11.56
CA ARG A 106 1.84 -5.85 -12.98
C ARG A 106 0.80 -4.86 -13.51
N VAL A 107 -0.47 -5.09 -13.20
CA VAL A 107 -1.58 -4.22 -13.66
C VAL A 107 -1.45 -2.81 -13.08
N THR A 108 -1.13 -2.70 -11.78
CA THR A 108 -0.97 -1.40 -11.11
C THR A 108 0.30 -0.66 -11.54
N ALA A 109 1.37 -1.38 -11.93
CA ALA A 109 2.56 -0.78 -12.53
C ALA A 109 2.27 -0.16 -13.91
N ALA A 110 1.37 -0.77 -14.70
CA ALA A 110 1.01 -0.29 -16.03
C ALA A 110 0.07 0.95 -16.02
N HIS A 111 -0.50 1.33 -14.87
CA HIS A 111 -1.49 2.40 -14.74
C HIS A 111 -1.12 3.42 -13.65
N PRO A 112 0.09 4.00 -13.61
CA PRO A 112 0.49 4.89 -12.52
C PRO A 112 -0.42 6.12 -12.42
N GLY A 113 -0.82 6.49 -11.20
CA GLY A 113 -1.57 7.70 -10.88
C GLY A 113 -3.09 7.61 -11.10
N SER A 114 -3.65 6.42 -11.33
CA SER A 114 -5.03 6.30 -11.82
C SER A 114 -5.81 5.10 -11.27
N TRP A 115 -5.41 4.51 -10.13
CA TRP A 115 -6.08 3.28 -9.64
C TRP A 115 -6.44 3.25 -8.17
N THR A 116 -6.13 4.30 -7.42
CA THR A 116 -6.57 4.41 -6.02
C THR A 116 -7.93 5.07 -5.94
N ALA A 117 -8.81 4.56 -5.07
CA ALA A 117 -10.13 5.14 -4.84
C ALA A 117 -10.04 6.60 -4.36
N PRO A 118 -11.04 7.45 -4.65
CA PRO A 118 -11.04 8.86 -4.24
C PRO A 118 -10.79 9.06 -2.73
N ASP A 119 -11.30 8.13 -1.91
CA ASP A 119 -11.18 8.16 -0.45
C ASP A 119 -9.81 7.71 0.08
N ALA A 120 -8.96 7.14 -0.79
CA ALA A 120 -7.68 6.57 -0.39
C ALA A 120 -6.73 7.63 0.20
N ALA A 121 -6.75 8.86 -0.33
CA ALA A 121 -5.97 9.97 0.20
C ALA A 121 -6.35 10.32 1.66
N ARG A 122 -7.65 10.28 1.98
CA ARG A 122 -8.15 10.50 3.36
C ARG A 122 -7.67 9.40 4.30
N ILE A 123 -7.68 8.16 3.84
CA ILE A 123 -7.17 6.99 4.61
C ILE A 123 -5.66 7.11 4.82
N ALA A 124 -4.93 7.59 3.80
CA ALA A 124 -3.49 7.84 3.84
C ALA A 124 -3.13 8.82 4.96
N CYS A 125 -3.84 9.93 5.06
CA CYS A 125 -3.64 10.93 6.12
C CYS A 125 -3.87 10.36 7.53
N ARG A 126 -4.82 9.44 7.71
CA ARG A 126 -5.04 8.76 9.00
C ARG A 126 -3.91 7.78 9.35
N ASN A 127 -3.27 7.21 8.34
CA ASN A 127 -2.19 6.23 8.45
C ASN A 127 -0.85 6.82 7.99
N LEU A 128 -0.59 8.08 8.37
CA LEU A 128 0.56 8.82 7.86
C LEU A 128 1.91 8.09 8.02
N PRO A 129 2.23 7.41 9.15
CA PRO A 129 3.46 6.63 9.26
C PRO A 129 3.62 5.54 8.18
N TRP A 130 2.52 4.90 7.78
CA TRP A 130 2.53 3.87 6.73
C TRP A 130 2.84 4.45 5.35
N VAL A 131 2.32 5.63 5.04
CA VAL A 131 2.58 6.36 3.79
C VAL A 131 4.00 6.91 3.77
N LEU A 132 4.46 7.50 4.87
CA LEU A 132 5.81 8.07 4.99
C LEU A 132 6.92 7.02 4.84
N ASP A 133 6.70 5.79 5.32
CA ASP A 133 7.63 4.67 5.08
C ASP A 133 7.80 4.35 3.59
N ALA A 134 6.91 4.84 2.71
CA ALA A 134 7.03 4.70 1.25
C ALA A 134 7.76 5.90 0.62
N LEU A 135 7.82 7.05 1.29
CA LEU A 135 8.52 8.24 0.80
C LEU A 135 10.04 8.10 0.87
N VAL A 136 10.53 7.45 1.93
CA VAL A 136 11.97 7.18 2.10
C VAL A 136 12.52 6.41 0.89
N VAL A 137 11.67 5.61 0.23
CA VAL A 137 12.00 4.83 -0.97
C VAL A 137 12.08 5.70 -2.24
N ARG A 138 11.44 6.88 -2.29
CA ARG A 138 11.26 7.65 -3.54
C ARG A 138 12.01 8.98 -3.64
N GLY A 139 12.72 9.43 -2.61
CA GLY A 139 13.48 10.70 -2.66
C GLY A 139 12.64 11.92 -3.10
N GLY A 140 11.32 11.89 -2.86
CA GLY A 140 10.37 12.81 -3.47
C GLY A 140 10.40 14.23 -2.89
N PRO A 141 9.95 15.24 -3.66
CA PRO A 141 9.89 16.64 -3.21
C PRO A 141 9.05 16.76 -1.93
N GLY A 142 9.55 17.56 -0.98
CA GLY A 142 9.07 17.63 0.40
C GLY A 142 7.55 17.69 0.53
N LEU A 143 6.97 16.59 1.02
CA LEU A 143 5.58 16.55 1.46
C LEU A 143 5.43 17.54 2.62
N VAL A 144 4.74 18.65 2.41
CA VAL A 144 4.29 19.52 3.51
C VAL A 144 3.19 18.77 4.25
N LEU A 145 3.58 18.06 5.28
CA LEU A 145 2.65 17.35 6.14
C LEU A 145 1.71 18.34 6.81
N PRO A 146 0.39 18.07 6.84
CA PRO A 146 -0.52 18.87 7.67
C PRO A 146 0.01 18.85 9.10
N ARG A 147 0.10 20.05 9.70
CA ARG A 147 0.66 20.25 11.04
C ARG A 147 -0.04 19.29 12.00
N ILE A 148 0.74 18.37 12.56
CA ILE A 148 0.21 17.39 13.51
C ILE A 148 -0.19 18.19 14.76
N GLU A 149 -1.50 18.27 15.02
CA GLU A 149 -2.06 19.05 16.14
C GLU A 149 -1.57 18.57 17.52
N ALA A 150 -1.01 17.36 17.62
CA ALA A 150 -0.40 16.83 18.84
C ALA A 150 0.80 15.90 18.55
N PRO A 151 2.05 16.29 18.85
CA PRO A 151 3.25 15.46 18.67
C PRO A 151 3.19 14.10 19.37
N GLU A 152 2.49 13.99 20.49
CA GLU A 152 2.29 12.76 21.25
C GLU A 152 1.42 11.73 20.51
N VAL A 153 0.37 12.20 19.85
CA VAL A 153 -0.50 11.36 19.02
C VAL A 153 0.29 10.80 17.83
N ALA A 154 1.17 11.60 17.22
CA ALA A 154 2.04 11.13 16.15
C ALA A 154 3.05 10.08 16.62
N ARG A 155 3.69 10.29 17.78
CA ARG A 155 4.61 9.31 18.38
C ARG A 155 3.93 7.97 18.67
N THR A 156 2.72 8.03 19.23
CA THR A 156 1.90 6.84 19.52
C THR A 156 1.54 6.07 18.25
N ARG A 157 1.02 6.77 17.23
CA ARG A 157 0.70 6.15 15.93
C ARG A 157 1.92 5.57 15.23
N ALA A 158 3.08 6.22 15.33
CA ALA A 158 4.33 5.70 14.78
C ALA A 158 4.80 4.42 15.50
N ALA A 159 4.66 4.35 16.84
CA ALA A 159 4.98 3.15 17.60
C ALA A 159 4.04 1.99 17.25
N GLU A 160 2.73 2.25 17.17
CA GLU A 160 1.73 1.28 16.75
C GLU A 160 2.01 0.76 15.33
N TYR A 161 2.31 1.66 14.40
CA TYR A 161 2.71 1.30 13.05
C TYR A 161 3.95 0.40 13.04
N ARG A 162 5.01 0.75 13.78
CA ARG A 162 6.22 -0.09 13.86
C ARG A 162 5.92 -1.49 14.38
N ARG A 163 5.06 -1.61 15.40
CA ARG A 163 4.62 -2.90 15.94
C ARG A 163 3.85 -3.70 14.90
N LYS A 164 2.86 -3.09 14.23
CA LYS A 164 2.08 -3.74 13.15
C LYS A 164 2.99 -4.15 11.99
N ARG A 165 3.91 -3.30 11.57
CA ARG A 165 4.91 -3.56 10.51
C ARG A 165 5.80 -4.75 10.87
N SER A 166 6.32 -4.79 12.10
CA SER A 166 7.15 -5.90 12.57
C SER A 166 6.36 -7.21 12.64
N MET A 167 5.09 -7.16 13.07
CA MET A 167 4.21 -8.33 13.13
C MET A 167 3.93 -8.91 11.74
N LEU A 168 3.64 -8.05 10.76
CA LEU A 168 3.32 -8.46 9.39
C LEU A 168 4.59 -8.97 8.69
N TRP A 169 5.63 -8.14 8.63
CA TRP A 169 6.74 -8.34 7.70
C TRP A 169 7.99 -8.90 8.36
N GLY A 170 8.17 -8.72 9.67
CA GLY A 170 9.36 -9.19 10.39
C GLY A 170 10.64 -8.72 9.69
N PRO A 171 11.61 -9.61 9.41
CA PRO A 171 12.86 -9.25 8.71
C PRO A 171 12.65 -8.62 7.33
N VAL A 172 11.56 -8.97 6.62
CA VAL A 172 11.23 -8.43 5.28
C VAL A 172 10.85 -6.95 5.34
N ALA A 173 10.56 -6.41 6.53
CA ALA A 173 10.26 -4.98 6.69
C ALA A 173 11.39 -4.05 6.22
N LEU A 174 12.64 -4.53 6.25
CA LEU A 174 13.84 -3.75 5.94
C LEU A 174 14.33 -3.87 4.49
N ALA A 175 13.72 -4.74 3.67
CA ALA A 175 14.10 -4.90 2.28
C ALA A 175 13.71 -3.65 1.46
N SER A 176 14.66 -3.07 0.71
CA SER A 176 14.41 -1.95 -0.20
C SER A 176 13.87 -2.45 -1.54
N PRO A 177 12.85 -1.81 -2.15
CA PRO A 177 12.33 -2.19 -3.47
C PRO A 177 13.36 -2.22 -4.59
N GLU A 178 14.41 -1.41 -4.54
CA GLU A 178 15.50 -1.41 -5.53
C GLU A 178 16.33 -2.71 -5.49
N THR A 179 16.40 -3.38 -4.35
CA THR A 179 17.00 -4.72 -4.24
C THR A 179 16.06 -5.82 -4.76
N LEU A 180 14.85 -5.48 -5.18
CA LEU A 180 13.74 -6.39 -5.47
C LEU A 180 13.26 -6.34 -6.92
N ASP A 181 13.68 -5.34 -7.70
CA ASP A 181 13.36 -5.20 -9.14
C ASP A 181 14.48 -5.69 -10.07
N GLY A 182 15.62 -6.15 -9.55
CA GLY A 182 16.66 -6.79 -10.38
C GLY A 182 17.27 -5.89 -11.46
N VAL A 183 17.24 -4.57 -11.29
CA VAL A 183 17.98 -3.64 -12.15
C VAL A 183 19.34 -3.38 -11.48
N PRO A 184 20.46 -3.86 -12.03
CA PRO A 184 21.76 -3.39 -11.60
C PRO A 184 21.87 -1.90 -11.93
N GLY A 185 22.30 -1.11 -10.95
CA GLY A 185 22.82 0.24 -11.19
C GLY A 185 24.10 0.22 -12.02
#